data_AF-A0A8T5EY87-F1
#
_entry.id   AF-A0A8T5EY87-F1
#
_cell.length_a   1.000
_cell.length_b   1.000
_cell.length_c   1.000
_cell.angle_alpha   90.00
_cell.angle_beta   90.00
_cell.angle_gamma   90.00
#
_symmetry.space_group_name_H-M   'P 1'
#
loop_
_entity.id
_entity.type
_entity.pdbx_description
1 polymer ?
#
loop_
_entity_poly.entity_id
_entity_poly.type
_entity_poly.pdbx_seq_one_letter_code
_entity_poly.pdbx_strand_id
1 'polypeptide(L)'
;MKIITETNYQKLRTLLKKSEKPIIFSSEDDDLNRKVLEKEKIDILLINQDKRKDYQKQRNSGLNQVMAKIAKKGKVTIGINLDEIINSNPKDKSLILARVKQNIFLCNKNKLNMTFIEEKHKRNSTDLKSLGLALGMPTWMFKEF
;
A
#
# COMPACT_ATOMS: atom_id res chain seq x y z
N MET A 1 -0.38 3.96 -15.54
CA MET A 1 -0.37 3.04 -14.37
C MET A 1 -1.38 1.93 -14.64
N LYS A 2 -1.00 0.66 -14.46
CA LYS A 2 -1.94 -0.46 -14.55
C LYS A 2 -1.94 -1.18 -13.21
N ILE A 3 -3.06 -1.12 -12.50
CA ILE A 3 -3.23 -1.87 -11.24
C ILE A 3 -3.54 -3.31 -11.62
N ILE A 4 -2.72 -4.24 -11.14
CA ILE A 4 -2.95 -5.67 -11.34
C ILE A 4 -3.61 -6.21 -10.08
N THR A 5 -4.93 -6.44 -10.16
CA THR A 5 -5.73 -7.15 -9.16
C THR A 5 -6.01 -8.54 -9.71
N GLU A 6 -5.20 -9.53 -9.36
CA GLU A 6 -5.43 -10.90 -9.82
C GLU A 6 -5.16 -11.88 -8.67
N THR A 7 -6.15 -12.73 -8.40
CA THR A 7 -6.13 -13.72 -7.32
C THR A 7 -5.33 -14.97 -7.69
N ASN A 8 -5.15 -15.23 -8.99
CA ASN A 8 -4.40 -16.39 -9.47
C ASN A 8 -2.92 -16.05 -9.73
N TYR A 9 -2.03 -16.63 -8.92
CA TYR A 9 -0.58 -16.42 -8.96
C TYR A 9 0.06 -16.69 -10.35
N GLN A 10 -0.43 -17.67 -11.10
CA GLN A 10 0.15 -18.00 -12.43
C GLN A 10 -0.22 -16.95 -13.48
N LYS A 11 -1.46 -16.45 -13.45
CA LYS A 11 -1.91 -15.35 -14.31
C LYS A 11 -1.21 -14.05 -13.94
N LEU A 12 -1.04 -13.81 -12.64
CA LEU A 12 -0.31 -12.67 -12.09
C LEU A 12 1.09 -12.57 -12.69
N ARG A 13 1.86 -13.66 -12.66
CA ARG A 13 3.23 -13.71 -13.19
C ARG A 13 3.31 -13.37 -14.68
N THR A 14 2.29 -13.77 -15.43
CA THR A 14 2.23 -13.50 -16.87
C THR A 14 1.91 -12.03 -17.15
N LEU A 15 1.06 -11.43 -16.32
CA LEU A 15 0.73 -9.99 -16.38
C LEU A 15 1.91 -9.12 -15.95
N LEU A 16 2.62 -9.51 -14.89
CA LEU A 16 3.82 -8.84 -14.40
C LEU A 16 4.95 -8.78 -15.44
N LYS A 17 5.11 -9.85 -16.24
CA LYS A 17 6.09 -9.91 -17.33
C LYS A 17 5.69 -9.06 -18.54
N LYS A 18 4.40 -8.80 -18.74
CA LYS A 18 3.86 -8.04 -19.87
C LYS A 18 3.70 -6.55 -19.57
N SER A 19 3.70 -6.14 -18.30
CA SER A 19 3.48 -4.75 -17.90
C SER A 19 4.75 -3.91 -17.98
N GLU A 20 4.65 -2.72 -18.57
CA GLU A 20 5.65 -1.67 -18.44
C GLU A 20 5.64 -1.08 -17.01
N LYS A 21 6.82 -0.75 -16.50
CA LYS A 21 7.02 -0.20 -15.15
C LYS A 21 6.34 1.19 -15.01
N PRO A 22 5.83 1.56 -13.82
CA PRO A 22 5.90 0.83 -12.55
C PRO A 22 4.80 -0.22 -12.38
N ILE A 23 5.18 -1.37 -11.81
CA ILE A 23 4.26 -2.47 -11.52
C ILE A 23 3.59 -2.25 -10.16
N ILE A 24 2.27 -2.02 -10.18
CA ILE A 24 1.42 -1.87 -8.99
C ILE A 24 0.60 -3.15 -8.80
N PHE A 25 0.82 -3.83 -7.69
CA PHE A 25 0.05 -5.01 -7.29
C PHE A 25 -0.89 -4.67 -6.14
N SER A 26 -2.16 -5.06 -6.24
CA SER A 26 -3.15 -4.93 -5.17
C SER A 26 -3.89 -6.27 -4.98
N SER A 27 -4.04 -6.68 -3.72
CA SER A 27 -4.81 -7.87 -3.34
C SER A 27 -5.31 -7.74 -1.90
N GLU A 28 -6.52 -8.24 -1.67
CA GLU A 28 -7.15 -8.34 -0.34
C GLU A 28 -6.61 -9.52 0.48
N ASP A 29 -5.98 -10.51 -0.17
CA ASP A 29 -5.39 -11.67 0.47
C ASP A 29 -3.94 -11.38 0.91
N ASP A 30 -3.73 -11.37 2.23
CA ASP A 30 -2.43 -11.09 2.86
C ASP A 30 -1.40 -12.21 2.60
N ASP A 31 -1.82 -13.48 2.43
CA ASP A 31 -0.93 -14.59 2.10
C ASP A 31 -0.44 -14.50 0.66
N LEU A 32 -1.32 -14.07 -0.26
CA LEU A 32 -0.94 -13.78 -1.64
C LEU A 32 0.04 -12.60 -1.69
N ASN A 33 -0.25 -11.52 -0.95
CA ASN A 33 0.64 -10.36 -0.83
C ASN A 33 2.05 -10.77 -0.37
N ARG A 34 2.15 -11.63 0.64
CA ARG A 34 3.43 -12.15 1.10
C ARG A 34 4.15 -12.97 0.02
N LYS A 35 3.45 -13.89 -0.65
CA LYS A 35 4.05 -14.71 -1.73
C LYS A 35 4.57 -13.86 -2.88
N VAL A 36 3.84 -12.81 -3.27
CA VAL A 36 4.23 -11.89 -4.34
C VAL A 36 5.45 -11.08 -3.92
N LEU A 37 5.47 -10.55 -2.69
CA LEU A 37 6.63 -9.83 -2.15
C LEU A 37 7.90 -10.71 -2.08
N GLU A 38 7.76 -12.01 -1.83
CA GLU A 38 8.90 -12.94 -1.73
C GLU A 38 9.44 -13.39 -3.10
N LYS A 39 8.55 -13.65 -4.07
CA LYS A 39 8.92 -14.35 -5.32
C LYS A 39 9.00 -13.45 -6.55
N GLU A 40 8.26 -12.35 -6.57
CA GLU A 40 8.12 -11.51 -7.77
C GLU A 40 8.79 -10.14 -7.57
N LYS A 41 9.23 -9.52 -8.67
CA LYS A 41 9.80 -8.17 -8.66
C LYS A 41 8.69 -7.15 -8.95
N ILE A 42 8.06 -6.64 -7.89
CA ILE A 42 7.08 -5.55 -7.98
C ILE A 42 7.72 -4.23 -7.53
N ASP A 43 7.25 -3.11 -8.07
CA ASP A 43 7.74 -1.79 -7.67
C ASP A 43 6.90 -1.23 -6.51
N ILE A 44 5.58 -1.44 -6.55
CA ILE A 44 4.63 -0.91 -5.57
C ILE A 44 3.62 -1.99 -5.15
N LEU A 45 3.45 -2.17 -3.84
CA LEU A 45 2.37 -2.97 -3.24
C LEU A 45 1.28 -2.03 -2.74
N LEU A 46 0.15 -1.97 -3.43
CA LEU A 46 -1.02 -1.19 -3.02
C LEU A 46 -1.84 -1.97 -2.00
N ILE A 47 -2.06 -1.37 -0.83
CA ILE A 47 -2.81 -1.98 0.27
C ILE A 47 -4.14 -1.25 0.44
N ASN A 48 -5.22 -1.94 0.11
CA ASN A 48 -6.58 -1.50 0.36
C ASN A 48 -6.92 -1.67 1.85
N GLN A 49 -7.51 -0.63 2.44
CA GLN A 49 -7.83 -0.53 3.87
C GLN A 49 -9.33 -0.67 4.14
N ASP A 50 -10.15 -0.47 3.12
CA ASP A 50 -11.58 -0.67 3.20
C ASP A 50 -11.93 -2.13 3.54
N LYS A 51 -13.05 -2.32 4.26
CA LYS A 51 -13.64 -3.64 4.63
C LYS A 51 -12.79 -4.62 5.44
N ARG A 52 -11.57 -4.26 5.88
CA ARG A 52 -10.80 -5.12 6.80
C ARG A 52 -11.47 -5.19 8.18
N LYS A 53 -11.52 -6.38 8.78
CA LYS A 53 -11.99 -6.59 10.16
C LYS A 53 -10.79 -6.57 11.12
N ASP A 54 -10.90 -5.76 12.17
CA ASP A 54 -9.86 -5.67 13.20
C ASP A 54 -9.81 -6.96 14.03
N TYR A 55 -8.61 -7.33 14.48
CA TYR A 55 -8.41 -8.41 15.43
C TYR A 55 -8.70 -7.93 16.85
N GLN A 56 -8.93 -8.86 17.77
CA GLN A 56 -9.28 -8.54 19.16
C GLN A 56 -8.26 -7.65 19.89
N LYS A 57 -6.97 -7.72 19.54
CA LYS A 57 -5.88 -6.97 20.19
C LYS A 57 -5.21 -5.92 19.29
N GLN A 58 -5.49 -5.93 17.99
CA GLN A 58 -4.79 -5.07 17.03
C GLN A 58 -5.63 -4.81 15.79
N ARG A 59 -5.41 -3.65 15.17
CA ARG A 59 -6.05 -3.31 13.89
C ARG A 59 -5.43 -4.13 12.75
N ASN A 60 -6.28 -4.57 11.82
CA ASN A 60 -5.83 -5.22 10.61
C ASN A 60 -5.62 -4.16 9.51
N SER A 61 -4.36 -3.77 9.30
CA SER A 61 -3.95 -2.75 8.34
C SER A 61 -3.33 -3.33 7.06
N GLY A 62 -3.26 -4.66 6.94
CA GLY A 62 -2.71 -5.36 5.77
C GLY A 62 -1.20 -5.32 5.63
N LEU A 63 -0.50 -4.76 6.62
CA LEU A 63 0.94 -4.80 6.68
C LEU A 63 1.40 -5.30 8.04
N ASN A 64 2.22 -6.34 8.02
CA ASN A 64 2.89 -6.87 9.20
C ASN A 64 4.39 -6.61 9.15
N GLN A 65 5.06 -6.71 10.29
CA GLN A 65 6.52 -6.52 10.38
C GLN A 65 7.30 -7.47 9.46
N VAL A 66 6.83 -8.70 9.27
CA VAL A 66 7.46 -9.68 8.37
C VAL A 66 7.36 -9.21 6.91
N MET A 67 6.17 -8.82 6.46
CA MET A 67 5.97 -8.29 5.11
C MET A 67 6.80 -7.03 4.86
N ALA A 68 6.90 -6.14 5.86
CA ALA A 68 7.72 -4.95 5.75
C ALA A 68 9.21 -5.27 5.56
N LYS A 69 9.75 -6.27 6.27
CA LYS A 69 11.14 -6.73 6.07
C LYS A 69 11.36 -7.32 4.68
N ILE A 70 10.40 -8.12 4.18
CA ILE A 70 10.47 -8.71 2.84
C ILE A 70 10.42 -7.59 1.78
N ALA A 71 9.49 -6.64 1.90
CA ALA A 71 9.39 -5.48 1.02
C ALA A 71 10.68 -4.67 0.99
N LYS A 72 11.36 -4.50 2.15
CA LYS A 72 12.62 -3.77 2.22
C LYS A 72 13.73 -4.49 1.44
N LYS A 73 13.81 -5.81 1.57
CA LYS A 73 14.75 -6.65 0.82
C LYS A 73 14.48 -6.61 -0.68
N GLY A 74 13.21 -6.58 -1.08
CA GLY A 74 12.77 -6.47 -2.47
C GLY A 74 12.84 -5.05 -3.06
N LYS A 75 13.18 -4.03 -2.26
CA LYS A 75 13.10 -2.60 -2.62
C LYS A 75 11.70 -2.17 -3.11
N VAL A 76 10.66 -2.79 -2.56
CA VAL A 76 9.25 -2.51 -2.88
C VAL A 76 8.77 -1.29 -2.10
N THR A 77 8.01 -0.43 -2.75
CA THR A 77 7.36 0.74 -2.14
C THR A 77 5.94 0.36 -1.72
N ILE A 78 5.47 0.82 -0.55
CA ILE A 78 4.09 0.57 -0.11
C ILE A 78 3.18 1.67 -0.64
N GLY A 79 2.10 1.29 -1.33
CA GLY A 79 1.07 2.18 -1.84
C GLY A 79 -0.16 2.18 -0.93
N ILE A 80 -0.76 3.35 -0.71
CA ILE A 80 -2.07 3.50 -0.06
C ILE A 80 -3.06 4.01 -1.10
N ASN A 81 -4.25 3.38 -1.15
CA ASN A 81 -5.32 3.85 -2.00
C ASN A 81 -5.97 5.10 -1.40
N LEU A 82 -5.80 6.27 -2.03
CA LEU A 82 -6.39 7.51 -1.53
C LEU A 82 -7.87 7.63 -1.91
N ASP A 83 -8.31 7.01 -3.00
CA ASP A 83 -9.72 7.06 -3.42
C ASP A 83 -10.64 6.43 -2.35
N GLU A 84 -10.15 5.43 -1.60
CA GLU A 84 -10.83 4.87 -0.42
C GLU A 84 -10.98 5.88 0.71
N ILE A 85 -9.97 6.72 0.94
CA ILE A 85 -10.03 7.77 1.96
C ILE A 85 -11.02 8.84 1.53
N ILE A 86 -11.02 9.26 0.28
CA ILE A 86 -11.89 10.36 -0.19
C ILE A 86 -13.36 9.94 -0.14
N ASN A 87 -13.68 8.76 -0.69
CA ASN A 87 -15.05 8.29 -0.89
C ASN A 87 -15.71 7.62 0.33
N SER A 88 -14.96 7.39 1.41
CA SER A 88 -15.48 6.74 2.62
C SER A 88 -16.33 7.67 3.49
N ASN A 89 -17.32 7.06 4.15
CA ASN A 89 -18.15 7.70 5.17
C ASN A 89 -17.29 8.18 6.35
N PRO A 90 -17.70 9.21 7.12
CA PRO A 90 -16.87 9.77 8.20
C PRO A 90 -16.36 8.74 9.22
N LYS A 91 -17.20 7.75 9.57
CA LYS A 91 -16.82 6.66 10.49
C LYS A 91 -15.75 5.75 9.88
N ASP A 92 -15.96 5.29 8.65
CA ASP A 92 -15.02 4.40 7.96
C ASP A 92 -13.72 5.12 7.61
N LYS A 93 -13.80 6.39 7.24
CA LYS A 93 -12.67 7.29 7.03
C LYS A 93 -11.77 7.34 8.26
N SER A 94 -12.34 7.49 9.45
CA SER A 94 -11.57 7.50 10.70
C SER A 94 -10.80 6.18 10.93
N LEU A 95 -11.41 5.05 10.58
CA LEU A 95 -10.80 3.72 10.69
C LEU A 95 -9.69 3.52 9.67
N ILE A 96 -9.92 3.93 8.42
CA ILE A 96 -8.93 3.86 7.34
C ILE A 96 -7.70 4.70 7.71
N LEU A 97 -7.89 5.96 8.16
CA LEU A 97 -6.79 6.83 8.59
C LEU A 97 -6.00 6.22 9.76
N ALA A 98 -6.70 5.60 10.72
CA ALA A 98 -6.09 4.87 11.82
C ALA A 98 -5.20 3.70 11.35
N ARG A 99 -5.61 2.97 10.32
CA ARG A 99 -4.81 1.88 9.70
C ARG A 99 -3.63 2.40 8.90
N VAL A 100 -3.85 3.47 8.13
CA VAL A 100 -2.78 4.16 7.40
C VAL A 100 -1.69 4.64 8.35
N LYS A 101 -2.05 5.24 9.49
CA LYS A 101 -1.08 5.66 10.51
C LYS A 101 -0.27 4.49 11.07
N GLN A 102 -0.90 3.33 11.27
CA GLN A 102 -0.20 2.11 11.68
C GLN A 102 0.78 1.63 10.60
N ASN A 103 0.39 1.69 9.33
CA ASN A 103 1.27 1.34 8.21
C ASN A 103 2.47 2.29 8.09
N ILE A 104 2.24 3.60 8.23
CA ILE A 104 3.31 4.61 8.28
C ILE A 104 4.31 4.27 9.40
N PHE A 105 3.82 3.93 10.60
CA PHE A 105 4.69 3.53 11.71
C PHE A 105 5.53 2.29 11.38
N LEU A 106 4.92 1.24 10.79
CA LEU A 106 5.62 0.02 10.40
C LEU A 106 6.64 0.26 9.28
N CYS A 107 6.29 1.11 8.31
CA CYS A 107 7.19 1.54 7.24
C CYS A 107 8.37 2.34 7.81
N ASN A 108 8.12 3.24 8.76
CA ASN A 108 9.14 4.08 9.39
C ASN A 108 10.16 3.21 10.14
N LYS A 109 9.66 2.28 10.95
CA LYS A 109 10.47 1.32 11.71
C LYS A 109 11.38 0.48 10.82
N ASN A 110 10.93 0.12 9.62
CA ASN A 110 11.68 -0.72 8.68
C ASN A 110 12.38 0.08 7.56
N LYS A 111 12.38 1.41 7.63
CA LYS A 111 12.95 2.31 6.61
C LYS A 111 12.43 2.05 5.20
N LEU A 112 11.13 1.81 5.06
CA LEU A 112 10.46 1.61 3.77
C LEU A 112 9.99 2.92 3.18
N ASN A 113 9.86 2.95 1.85
CA ASN A 113 9.25 4.06 1.14
C ASN A 113 7.74 3.81 1.03
N MET A 114 6.97 4.90 1.01
CA MET A 114 5.52 4.88 0.91
C MET A 114 5.04 5.92 -0.11
N THR A 115 3.94 5.63 -0.79
CA THR A 115 3.30 6.52 -1.75
C THR A 115 1.78 6.43 -1.66
N PHE A 116 1.10 7.49 -2.06
CA PHE A 116 -0.36 7.50 -2.20
C PHE A 116 -0.70 7.30 -3.67
N ILE A 117 -1.58 6.34 -3.96
CA ILE A 117 -2.04 6.05 -5.31
C ILE A 117 -3.50 6.51 -5.40
N GLU A 118 -3.77 7.31 -6.41
CA GLU A 118 -5.10 7.77 -6.81
C GLU A 118 -5.41 7.23 -8.21
N GLU A 119 -6.57 6.63 -8.41
CA GLU A 119 -7.06 6.26 -9.75
C GLU A 119 -7.95 7.34 -10.34
N LYS A 120 -8.80 7.98 -9.53
CA LYS A 120 -9.86 8.89 -10.01
C LYS A 120 -9.60 10.36 -9.75
N HIS A 121 -9.05 10.72 -8.59
CA HIS A 121 -8.80 12.11 -8.24
C HIS A 121 -7.33 12.43 -8.45
N LYS A 122 -6.96 13.16 -9.52
CA LYS A 122 -5.57 13.62 -9.68
C LYS A 122 -5.30 14.77 -8.71
N ARG A 123 -4.74 14.50 -7.53
CA ARG A 123 -4.24 15.57 -6.65
C ARG A 123 -2.78 15.88 -6.95
N ASN A 124 -2.37 17.07 -6.55
CA ASN A 124 -1.00 17.50 -6.75
C ASN A 124 -0.06 16.75 -5.78
N SER A 125 1.18 16.46 -6.20
CA SER A 125 2.16 15.74 -5.36
C SER A 125 2.40 16.46 -4.02
N THR A 126 2.37 17.80 -4.03
CA THR A 126 2.51 18.64 -2.84
C THR A 126 1.38 18.40 -1.83
N ASP A 127 0.15 18.17 -2.27
CA ASP A 127 -0.99 17.91 -1.39
C ASP A 127 -0.88 16.51 -0.78
N LEU A 128 -0.45 15.52 -1.56
CA LEU A 128 -0.20 14.16 -1.08
C LEU A 128 0.91 14.12 -0.03
N LYS A 129 1.96 14.91 -0.25
CA LYS A 129 3.05 15.07 0.71
C LYS A 129 2.58 15.74 2.00
N SER A 130 1.78 16.80 1.90
CA SER A 130 1.16 17.48 3.03
C SER A 130 0.25 16.55 3.84
N LEU A 131 -0.55 15.73 3.16
CA LEU A 131 -1.39 14.71 3.80
C LEU A 131 -0.54 13.68 4.54
N GLY A 132 0.52 13.18 3.90
CA GLY A 132 1.44 12.25 4.53
C GLY A 132 2.06 12.81 5.81
N LEU A 133 2.51 14.07 5.77
CA LEU A 133 3.05 14.77 6.94
C LEU A 133 2.02 14.88 8.06
N ALA A 134 0.76 15.22 7.75
CA ALA A 134 -0.32 15.28 8.73
C ALA A 134 -0.60 13.93 9.40
N LEU A 135 -0.37 12.82 8.69
CA LEU A 135 -0.53 11.45 9.20
C LEU A 135 0.70 10.93 9.97
N GLY A 136 1.77 11.71 10.05
CA GLY A 136 3.00 11.37 10.77
C GLY A 136 4.08 10.69 9.91
N MET A 137 3.99 10.82 8.59
CA MET A 137 5.00 10.29 7.67
C MET A 137 6.20 11.24 7.57
N PRO A 138 7.44 10.75 7.74
CA PRO A 138 8.62 11.60 7.55
C PRO A 138 8.85 11.88 6.05
N THR A 139 9.45 13.03 5.74
CA THR A 139 9.66 13.51 4.36
C THR A 139 10.45 12.56 3.47
N TRP A 140 11.44 11.85 4.02
CA TRP A 140 12.28 10.89 3.27
C TRP A 140 11.52 9.63 2.84
N MET A 141 10.41 9.31 3.51
CA MET A 141 9.61 8.12 3.22
C MET A 141 8.75 8.31 1.98
N PHE A 142 8.36 9.54 1.68
CA PHE A 142 7.53 9.85 0.53
C PHE A 142 8.31 9.59 -0.76
N LYS A 143 7.75 8.76 -1.63
CA LYS A 143 8.30 8.53 -2.97
C LYS A 143 7.32 9.01 -4.04
N GLU A 144 7.78 9.94 -4.85
CA GLU A 144 7.10 10.42 -6.05
C GLU A 144 7.35 9.45 -7.22
N PHE A 145 6.33 9.26 -8.05
CA PHE A 145 6.34 8.39 -9.23
C PHE A 145 5.76 9.11 -10.43
#